data_AF-A0A7X0ECA0-F1
#
_entry.id   AF-A0A7X0ECA0-F1
#
_cell.length_a   1.000
_cell.length_b   1.000
_cell.length_c   1.000
_cell.angle_alpha   90.00
_cell.angle_beta   90.00
_cell.angle_gamma   90.00
#
_symmetry.space_group_name_H-M   'P 1'
#
loop_
_entity.id
_entity.type
_entity.pdbx_description
1 polymer ?
#
loop_
_entity_poly.entity_id
_entity_poly.type
_entity_poly.pdbx_seq_one_letter_code
_entity_poly.pdbx_strand_id
1 'polypeptide(L)'
;MAKVDIRLQAALSYAARGWRVFPLRPGTKKPYPCAYTDEAPVDQARKLARRDHWPVVVERGRGGCHLASADPDTITSWWERWPDSDIGLATGPDSGVFVLDADIDEAKGKNGYRTLRGYAESGLTLPKTVGQKTPSGGRHWLFRFPAGIDLPNSVERLLGDGLDTRTHGGYIVLPPSRHPVHQALYQWHPERSPENLPLADAPQWLIDKLMSPPADKPPQDRPPEPRAYDVSLISPRARKAIDDECARVSGTPPGGQNHALNSAAYYIGQLVGVGEIPHGYAEQQLLAAALAMSRNYDPKRGKWTLPQLENRVTEGLKAGIADKHKRKPAERRAPADAPPPRRPPAADGRVGVAPGAIPGAAPGAPKADTGGARRQQSQDAARRTWAHALPLTDPRAPPAVLTYVAALGLGPGDVPPTVRAAVAPYRHWAEGRMVELGPWPALVAAVGADKRVEGVLCTFIAPSGRARQEVWDTAITGQMLFDRQGLGTVKGMPLRLTPMADGPLTLCIGVELGLYALAQRGAAPLWAARSLHAAAEMSLPDTVDRVVLCLWKQDAPPQALDRAVRHLANGGKRAVSVAHVPIPPGVKP
;
A
#
# COMPACT_ATOMS: atom_id res chain seq x y z
N MET A 1 6.01 -7.70 -51.72
CA MET A 1 5.90 -8.72 -50.65
C MET A 1 4.95 -8.18 -49.60
N ALA A 2 3.82 -8.85 -49.37
CA ALA A 2 2.88 -8.46 -48.33
C ALA A 2 3.62 -8.42 -46.98
N LYS A 3 3.42 -7.35 -46.21
CA LYS A 3 4.03 -7.15 -44.90
C LYS A 3 3.51 -8.27 -44.00
N VAL A 4 4.33 -9.27 -43.75
CA VAL A 4 3.98 -10.39 -42.89
C VAL A 4 3.70 -9.84 -41.50
N ASP A 5 2.45 -9.93 -41.05
CA ASP A 5 2.05 -9.50 -39.71
C ASP A 5 2.55 -10.52 -38.69
N ILE A 6 3.66 -10.18 -38.03
CA ILE A 6 4.33 -10.98 -37.01
C ILE A 6 3.38 -11.37 -35.85
N ARG A 7 2.37 -10.55 -35.53
CA ARG A 7 1.42 -10.84 -34.45
C ARG A 7 0.35 -11.82 -34.90
N LEU A 8 -0.15 -11.69 -36.11
CA LEU A 8 -1.05 -12.69 -36.70
C LEU A 8 -0.37 -14.05 -36.79
N GLN A 9 0.85 -14.11 -37.29
CA GLN A 9 1.61 -15.37 -37.36
C GLN A 9 1.81 -16.00 -35.98
N ALA A 10 2.16 -15.20 -34.97
CA ALA A 10 2.28 -15.67 -33.60
C ALA A 10 0.93 -16.18 -33.06
N ALA A 11 -0.16 -15.45 -33.28
CA ALA A 11 -1.51 -15.84 -32.85
C ALA A 11 -1.95 -17.17 -33.46
N LEU A 12 -1.75 -17.35 -34.77
CA LEU A 12 -2.02 -18.62 -35.47
C LEU A 12 -1.15 -19.76 -34.95
N SER A 13 0.13 -19.48 -34.67
CA SER A 13 1.03 -20.45 -34.06
C SER A 13 0.51 -20.90 -32.68
N TYR A 14 0.08 -19.97 -31.83
CA TYR A 14 -0.53 -20.32 -30.54
C TYR A 14 -1.82 -21.13 -30.70
N ALA A 15 -2.69 -20.75 -31.64
CA ALA A 15 -3.92 -21.46 -31.93
C ALA A 15 -3.68 -22.91 -32.39
N ALA A 16 -2.64 -23.15 -33.20
CA ALA A 16 -2.24 -24.50 -33.62
C ALA A 16 -1.82 -25.41 -32.44
N ARG A 17 -1.51 -24.84 -31.27
CA ARG A 17 -1.24 -25.57 -30.02
C ARG A 17 -2.50 -25.84 -29.19
N GLY A 18 -3.67 -25.47 -29.70
CA GLY A 18 -4.95 -25.52 -28.99
C GLY A 18 -5.19 -24.34 -28.05
N TRP A 19 -4.34 -23.31 -28.06
CA TRP A 19 -4.52 -22.14 -27.21
C TRP A 19 -5.55 -21.19 -27.78
N ARG A 20 -6.56 -20.83 -26.98
CA ARG A 20 -7.59 -19.87 -27.36
C ARG A 20 -7.05 -18.44 -27.23
N VAL A 21 -6.85 -17.76 -28.36
CA VAL A 21 -6.33 -16.39 -28.42
C VAL A 21 -7.40 -15.38 -28.82
N PHE A 22 -7.16 -14.10 -28.57
CA PHE A 22 -8.01 -12.99 -28.99
C PHE A 22 -7.20 -11.69 -29.11
N PRO A 23 -7.58 -10.73 -29.98
CA PRO A 23 -6.90 -9.45 -30.07
C PRO A 23 -7.20 -8.54 -28.88
N LEU A 24 -6.16 -7.89 -28.42
CA LEU A 24 -6.15 -6.84 -27.42
C LEU A 24 -5.86 -5.50 -28.11
N ARG A 25 -6.44 -4.43 -27.57
CA ARG A 25 -6.12 -3.08 -28.04
C ARG A 25 -4.63 -2.81 -27.81
N PRO A 26 -3.91 -2.32 -28.84
CA PRO A 26 -2.47 -2.17 -28.80
C PRO A 26 -2.01 -1.37 -27.59
N GLY A 27 -1.07 -1.91 -26.81
CA GLY A 27 -0.48 -1.24 -25.66
C GLY A 27 -1.46 -0.93 -24.53
N THR A 28 -2.57 -1.65 -24.40
CA THR A 28 -3.53 -1.41 -23.29
C THR A 28 -3.72 -2.60 -22.36
N LYS A 29 -3.33 -3.81 -22.81
CA LYS A 29 -3.69 -5.10 -22.20
C LYS A 29 -5.21 -5.34 -22.06
N LYS A 30 -6.05 -4.55 -22.74
CA LYS A 30 -7.52 -4.65 -22.65
C LYS A 30 -8.11 -5.17 -23.96
N PRO A 31 -9.12 -6.05 -23.92
CA PRO A 31 -9.85 -6.44 -25.12
C PRO A 31 -10.49 -5.23 -25.79
N TYR A 32 -10.80 -5.39 -27.07
CA TYR A 32 -11.70 -4.48 -27.77
C TYR A 32 -13.10 -4.55 -27.13
N PRO A 33 -13.80 -3.42 -26.98
CA PRO A 33 -15.16 -3.40 -26.45
C PRO A 33 -16.09 -4.19 -27.37
N CYS A 34 -16.96 -5.01 -26.79
CA CYS A 34 -18.04 -5.72 -27.50
C CYS A 34 -19.34 -4.94 -27.35
N ALA A 35 -20.27 -5.12 -28.30
CA ALA A 35 -21.64 -4.66 -28.14
C ALA A 35 -22.44 -5.67 -27.30
N TYR A 36 -23.38 -5.21 -26.48
CA TYR A 36 -24.16 -6.07 -25.60
C TYR A 36 -25.61 -6.19 -26.04
N THR A 37 -26.19 -7.39 -25.90
CA THR A 37 -27.57 -7.72 -26.29
C THR A 37 -28.63 -6.84 -25.63
N ASP A 38 -28.36 -6.35 -24.41
CA ASP A 38 -29.34 -5.59 -23.62
C ASP A 38 -29.40 -4.10 -24.01
N GLU A 39 -28.47 -3.64 -24.84
CA GLU A 39 -28.28 -2.22 -25.19
C GLU A 39 -28.54 -1.91 -26.67
N ALA A 40 -28.64 -2.91 -27.55
CA ALA A 40 -28.87 -2.69 -28.98
C ALA A 40 -29.62 -3.87 -29.63
N PRO A 41 -30.69 -3.63 -30.41
CA PRO A 41 -31.21 -4.60 -31.37
C PRO A 41 -30.07 -5.06 -32.30
N VAL A 42 -30.08 -6.34 -32.71
CA VAL A 42 -29.03 -6.97 -33.55
C VAL A 42 -28.66 -6.12 -34.77
N ASP A 43 -29.63 -5.41 -35.37
CA ASP A 43 -29.44 -4.52 -36.52
C ASP A 43 -28.72 -3.21 -36.21
N GLN A 44 -28.86 -2.70 -34.97
CA GLN A 44 -28.21 -1.47 -34.52
C GLN A 44 -26.76 -1.73 -34.08
N ALA A 45 -26.49 -2.93 -33.55
CA ALA A 45 -25.12 -3.37 -33.29
C ALA A 45 -24.29 -3.58 -34.57
N ARG A 46 -24.92 -4.04 -35.67
CA ARG A 46 -24.30 -4.05 -37.01
C ARG A 46 -23.94 -2.65 -37.52
N LYS A 47 -24.76 -1.63 -37.21
CA LYS A 47 -24.47 -0.22 -37.53
C LYS A 47 -23.41 0.43 -36.63
N LEU A 48 -23.23 -0.08 -35.41
CA LEU A 48 -22.24 0.42 -34.42
C LEU A 48 -20.82 -0.15 -34.61
N ALA A 49 -20.57 -0.90 -35.69
CA ALA A 49 -19.25 -1.38 -36.09
C ALA A 49 -18.31 -0.24 -36.52
N ARG A 50 -17.95 0.63 -35.57
CA ARG A 50 -16.79 1.54 -35.69
C ARG A 50 -15.53 0.69 -35.71
N ARG A 51 -14.44 1.19 -36.34
CA ARG A 51 -13.13 0.50 -36.39
C ARG A 51 -12.63 0.00 -35.03
N ASP A 52 -13.09 0.57 -33.93
CA ASP A 52 -12.62 0.25 -32.57
C ASP A 52 -13.53 -0.68 -31.75
N HIS A 53 -14.64 -1.20 -32.32
CA HIS A 53 -15.54 -2.13 -31.64
C HIS A 53 -15.46 -3.53 -32.23
N TRP A 54 -15.40 -4.52 -31.33
CA TRP A 54 -15.50 -5.93 -31.69
C TRP A 54 -16.91 -6.22 -32.22
N PRO A 55 -17.05 -6.77 -33.44
CA PRO A 55 -18.32 -6.78 -34.18
C PRO A 55 -19.39 -7.72 -33.62
N VAL A 56 -19.06 -8.50 -32.59
CA VAL A 56 -19.95 -9.52 -32.02
C VAL A 56 -20.81 -8.90 -30.92
N VAL A 57 -22.12 -9.04 -31.08
CA VAL A 57 -23.09 -8.80 -30.00
C VAL A 57 -23.03 -9.99 -29.06
N VAL A 58 -22.74 -9.73 -27.79
CA VAL A 58 -22.62 -10.77 -26.77
C VAL A 58 -23.52 -10.46 -25.58
N GLU A 59 -23.88 -11.49 -24.83
CA GLU A 59 -24.50 -11.28 -23.52
C GLU A 59 -23.56 -10.46 -22.62
N ARG A 60 -24.14 -9.61 -21.78
CA ARG A 60 -23.37 -8.78 -20.85
C ARG A 60 -22.53 -9.66 -19.92
N GLY A 61 -21.22 -9.42 -19.91
CA GLY A 61 -20.26 -10.25 -19.17
C GLY A 61 -19.63 -11.39 -19.98
N ARG A 62 -19.99 -11.60 -21.25
CA ARG A 62 -19.43 -12.63 -22.14
C ARG A 62 -18.53 -12.06 -23.26
N GLY A 63 -17.99 -10.86 -23.06
CA GLY A 63 -17.05 -10.22 -23.99
C GLY A 63 -15.57 -10.49 -23.66
N GLY A 64 -14.67 -10.13 -24.59
CA GLY A 64 -13.21 -10.24 -24.36
C GLY A 64 -12.72 -11.69 -24.41
N CYS A 65 -12.03 -12.16 -23.35
CA CYS A 65 -11.41 -13.49 -23.32
C CYS A 65 -12.40 -14.67 -23.48
N HIS A 66 -13.69 -14.45 -23.17
CA HIS A 66 -14.75 -15.42 -23.40
C HIS A 66 -15.08 -15.66 -24.89
N LEU A 67 -14.55 -14.82 -25.78
CA LEU A 67 -14.64 -14.96 -27.24
C LEU A 67 -13.35 -15.47 -27.86
N ALA A 68 -12.38 -15.90 -27.06
CA ALA A 68 -11.12 -16.40 -27.56
C ALA A 68 -11.31 -17.66 -28.41
N SER A 69 -10.54 -17.76 -29.49
CA SER A 69 -10.67 -18.83 -30.47
C SER A 69 -9.32 -19.46 -30.77
N ALA A 70 -9.35 -20.72 -31.20
CA ALA A 70 -8.23 -21.42 -31.81
C ALA A 70 -8.48 -21.69 -33.30
N ASP A 71 -9.60 -21.21 -33.84
CA ASP A 71 -9.94 -21.31 -35.26
C ASP A 71 -9.11 -20.32 -36.10
N PRO A 72 -8.26 -20.79 -37.03
CA PRO A 72 -7.41 -19.94 -37.86
C PRO A 72 -8.17 -18.88 -38.65
N ASP A 73 -9.36 -19.19 -39.17
CA ASP A 73 -10.14 -18.28 -40.00
C ASP A 73 -10.70 -17.13 -39.16
N THR A 74 -11.27 -17.46 -38.01
CA THR A 74 -11.70 -16.48 -37.00
C THR A 74 -10.55 -15.55 -36.61
N ILE A 75 -9.38 -16.10 -36.27
CA ILE A 75 -8.21 -15.31 -35.85
C ILE A 75 -7.70 -14.41 -36.98
N THR A 76 -7.62 -14.94 -38.20
CA THR A 76 -7.18 -14.17 -39.38
C THR A 76 -8.11 -12.98 -39.61
N SER A 77 -9.44 -13.19 -39.55
CA SER A 77 -10.42 -12.12 -39.72
C SER A 77 -10.28 -10.98 -38.69
N TRP A 78 -9.86 -11.31 -37.46
CA TRP A 78 -9.62 -10.32 -36.41
C TRP A 78 -8.40 -9.45 -36.70
N TRP A 79 -7.30 -10.04 -37.15
CA TRP A 79 -6.08 -9.29 -37.48
C TRP A 79 -6.16 -8.59 -38.83
N GLU A 80 -6.95 -9.06 -39.80
CA GLU A 80 -7.30 -8.28 -40.99
C GLU A 80 -8.03 -6.99 -40.62
N ARG A 81 -8.92 -7.06 -39.63
CA ARG A 81 -9.67 -5.91 -39.12
C ARG A 81 -8.85 -5.00 -38.21
N TRP A 82 -7.98 -5.58 -37.38
CA TRP A 82 -7.11 -4.86 -36.45
C TRP A 82 -5.66 -5.36 -36.51
N PRO A 83 -4.89 -4.96 -37.54
CA PRO A 83 -3.53 -5.47 -37.77
C PRO A 83 -2.57 -5.19 -36.61
N ASP A 84 -2.76 -4.09 -35.89
CA ASP A 84 -1.86 -3.71 -34.80
C ASP A 84 -2.16 -4.40 -33.45
N SER A 85 -3.16 -5.28 -33.39
CA SER A 85 -3.62 -5.86 -32.12
C SER A 85 -2.55 -6.66 -31.41
N ASP A 86 -2.47 -6.44 -30.09
CA ASP A 86 -1.73 -7.33 -29.20
C ASP A 86 -2.49 -8.66 -29.02
N ILE A 87 -1.83 -9.69 -28.51
CA ILE A 87 -2.33 -11.06 -28.41
C ILE A 87 -2.68 -11.37 -26.96
N GLY A 88 -3.95 -11.65 -26.68
CA GLY A 88 -4.40 -12.23 -25.41
C GLY A 88 -4.54 -13.75 -25.50
N LEU A 89 -4.19 -14.45 -24.44
CA LEU A 89 -4.45 -15.89 -24.23
C LEU A 89 -5.50 -16.04 -23.14
N ALA A 90 -6.67 -16.61 -23.47
CA ALA A 90 -7.65 -17.00 -22.46
C ALA A 90 -7.12 -18.21 -21.68
N THR A 91 -7.03 -18.09 -20.36
CA THR A 91 -6.63 -19.19 -19.49
C THR A 91 -7.85 -20.00 -19.05
N GLY A 92 -7.66 -21.27 -18.73
CA GLY A 92 -8.73 -22.18 -18.37
C GLY A 92 -8.69 -23.51 -19.14
N PRO A 93 -9.70 -24.37 -18.92
CA PRO A 93 -9.78 -25.70 -19.52
C PRO A 93 -9.81 -25.66 -21.04
N ASP A 94 -10.45 -24.66 -21.66
CA ASP A 94 -10.59 -24.56 -23.13
C ASP A 94 -9.27 -24.33 -23.86
N SER A 95 -8.29 -23.74 -23.19
CA SER A 95 -6.90 -23.60 -23.68
C SER A 95 -5.97 -24.66 -23.10
N GLY A 96 -6.45 -25.48 -22.17
CA GLY A 96 -5.65 -26.46 -21.44
C GLY A 96 -4.51 -25.83 -20.62
N VAL A 97 -4.60 -24.54 -20.24
CA VAL A 97 -3.53 -23.79 -19.58
C VAL A 97 -4.05 -22.98 -18.39
N PHE A 98 -3.31 -23.00 -17.29
CA PHE A 98 -3.36 -21.94 -16.28
C PHE A 98 -1.98 -21.35 -16.02
N VAL A 99 -1.94 -20.16 -15.42
CA VAL A 99 -0.71 -19.38 -15.22
C VAL A 99 -0.49 -19.09 -13.75
N LEU A 100 0.74 -19.23 -13.29
CA LEU A 100 1.25 -18.60 -12.07
C LEU A 100 1.99 -17.31 -12.46
N ASP A 101 1.54 -16.18 -11.92
CA ASP A 101 2.07 -14.85 -12.17
C ASP A 101 2.83 -14.35 -10.94
N ALA A 102 4.12 -14.03 -11.10
CA ALA A 102 4.89 -13.33 -10.09
C ALA A 102 5.09 -11.87 -10.49
N ASP A 103 4.36 -10.99 -9.82
CA ASP A 103 4.41 -9.55 -10.04
C ASP A 103 5.51 -8.90 -9.20
N ILE A 104 6.13 -7.87 -9.79
CA ILE A 104 7.00 -6.92 -9.08
C ILE A 104 6.35 -5.54 -9.22
N ASP A 105 6.00 -4.93 -8.09
CA ASP A 105 5.58 -3.53 -8.00
C ASP A 105 6.20 -2.92 -6.75
N GLU A 106 7.39 -2.34 -6.90
CA GLU A 106 8.14 -1.74 -5.81
C GLU A 106 7.39 -0.57 -5.16
N ALA A 107 6.57 0.17 -5.93
CA ALA A 107 5.76 1.27 -5.42
C ALA A 107 4.59 0.78 -4.55
N LYS A 108 4.14 -0.46 -4.75
CA LYS A 108 3.14 -1.14 -3.91
C LYS A 108 3.74 -2.17 -2.96
N GLY A 109 5.07 -2.27 -2.87
CA GLY A 109 5.76 -3.23 -2.01
C GLY A 109 5.57 -4.71 -2.39
N LYS A 110 5.15 -5.00 -3.64
CA LYS A 110 4.85 -6.37 -4.10
C LYS A 110 6.07 -7.00 -4.77
N ASN A 111 6.45 -8.21 -4.35
CA ASN A 111 7.51 -8.98 -5.00
C ASN A 111 7.26 -10.49 -4.90
N GLY A 112 6.63 -11.06 -5.94
CA GLY A 112 6.31 -12.49 -6.01
C GLY A 112 7.53 -13.42 -5.98
N TYR A 113 8.72 -12.94 -6.38
CA TYR A 113 9.94 -13.75 -6.31
C TYR A 113 10.39 -14.02 -4.87
N ARG A 114 10.08 -13.13 -3.94
CA ARG A 114 10.38 -13.34 -2.51
C ARG A 114 9.55 -14.50 -1.96
N THR A 115 8.27 -14.53 -2.31
CA THR A 115 7.33 -15.59 -1.92
C THR A 115 7.72 -16.93 -2.56
N LEU A 116 8.08 -16.94 -3.85
CA LEU A 116 8.59 -18.15 -4.52
C LEU A 116 9.90 -18.68 -3.93
N ARG A 117 10.80 -17.79 -3.50
CA ARG A 117 12.05 -18.19 -2.83
C ARG A 117 11.75 -18.88 -1.50
N GLY A 118 10.83 -18.34 -0.69
CA GLY A 118 10.42 -18.97 0.56
C GLY A 118 9.83 -20.37 0.35
N TYR A 119 9.06 -20.58 -0.72
CA TYR A 119 8.59 -21.90 -1.10
C TYR A 119 9.74 -22.84 -1.48
N ALA A 120 10.67 -22.40 -2.32
CA ALA A 120 11.82 -23.21 -2.72
C ALA A 120 12.72 -23.59 -1.52
N GLU A 121 12.97 -22.66 -0.59
CA GLU A 121 13.71 -22.89 0.66
C GLU A 121 13.00 -23.90 1.57
N SER A 122 11.67 -23.98 1.49
CA SER A 122 10.85 -24.97 2.20
C SER A 122 10.68 -26.29 1.43
N GLY A 123 11.43 -26.49 0.34
CA GLY A 123 11.37 -27.69 -0.50
C GLY A 123 10.24 -27.70 -1.54
N LEU A 124 9.42 -26.65 -1.60
CA LEU A 124 8.31 -26.51 -2.54
C LEU A 124 8.78 -25.81 -3.82
N THR A 125 9.27 -26.61 -4.76
CA THR A 125 9.84 -26.12 -6.03
C THR A 125 8.84 -26.19 -7.19
N LEU A 126 9.07 -25.37 -8.22
CA LEU A 126 8.32 -25.41 -9.48
C LEU A 126 9.11 -26.23 -10.53
N PRO A 127 8.45 -27.09 -11.31
CA PRO A 127 9.12 -27.81 -12.39
C PRO A 127 9.51 -26.85 -13.53
N LYS A 128 10.39 -27.32 -14.41
CA LYS A 128 10.72 -26.58 -15.62
C LYS A 128 9.52 -26.63 -16.58
N THR A 129 8.80 -25.52 -16.71
CA THR A 129 7.68 -25.34 -17.65
C THR A 129 7.85 -24.08 -18.51
N VAL A 130 7.00 -23.94 -19.53
CA VAL A 130 6.89 -22.76 -20.40
C VAL A 130 6.75 -21.50 -19.55
N GLY A 131 7.47 -20.45 -19.92
CA GLY A 131 7.42 -19.20 -19.17
C GLY A 131 7.85 -17.98 -19.97
N GLN A 132 7.28 -16.84 -19.63
CA GLN A 132 7.56 -15.55 -20.25
C GLN A 132 7.97 -14.51 -19.23
N LYS A 133 8.81 -13.56 -19.63
CA LYS A 133 9.17 -12.41 -18.82
C LYS A 133 8.13 -11.30 -19.05
N THR A 134 7.66 -10.69 -17.98
CA THR A 134 6.80 -9.51 -18.09
C THR A 134 7.69 -8.25 -18.17
N PRO A 135 7.32 -7.23 -18.96
CA PRO A 135 8.13 -6.01 -19.08
C PRO A 135 8.27 -5.17 -17.80
N SER A 136 7.49 -5.43 -16.76
CA SER A 136 7.61 -4.82 -15.42
C SER A 136 8.61 -5.54 -14.51
N GLY A 137 9.31 -6.57 -15.00
CA GLY A 137 10.30 -7.34 -14.21
C GLY A 137 9.75 -8.64 -13.60
N GLY A 138 8.43 -8.87 -13.68
CA GLY A 138 7.76 -10.11 -13.28
C GLY A 138 7.97 -11.29 -14.24
N ARG A 139 7.33 -12.42 -13.94
CA ARG A 139 7.39 -13.64 -14.76
C ARG A 139 6.12 -14.45 -14.67
N HIS A 140 5.74 -15.06 -15.80
CA HIS A 140 4.67 -16.05 -15.87
C HIS A 140 5.24 -17.46 -16.04
N TRP A 141 4.69 -18.42 -15.31
CA TRP A 141 4.85 -19.85 -15.54
C TRP A 141 3.53 -20.44 -15.98
N LEU A 142 3.51 -21.08 -17.14
CA LEU A 142 2.32 -21.71 -17.72
C LEU A 142 2.34 -23.20 -17.37
N PHE A 143 1.23 -23.72 -16.85
CA PHE A 143 1.06 -25.13 -16.52
C PHE A 143 -0.12 -25.71 -17.28
N ARG A 144 -0.08 -27.03 -17.52
CA ARG A 144 -1.23 -27.75 -18.05
C ARG A 144 -2.41 -27.62 -17.08
N PHE A 145 -3.59 -27.33 -17.61
CA PHE A 145 -4.81 -27.31 -16.82
C PHE A 145 -5.16 -28.75 -16.41
N PRO A 146 -5.32 -29.05 -15.10
CA PRO A 146 -5.62 -30.40 -14.66
C PRO A 146 -7.02 -30.82 -15.12
N ALA A 147 -7.13 -32.03 -15.68
CA ALA A 147 -8.42 -32.56 -16.10
C ALA A 147 -9.32 -32.86 -14.89
N GLY A 148 -10.61 -32.55 -15.00
CA GLY A 148 -11.61 -32.89 -13.98
C GLY A 148 -11.58 -32.03 -12.71
N ILE A 149 -10.79 -30.96 -12.66
CA ILE A 149 -10.69 -30.04 -11.52
C ILE A 149 -11.05 -28.63 -11.98
N ASP A 150 -11.98 -27.95 -11.29
CA ASP A 150 -12.24 -26.53 -11.52
C ASP A 150 -11.34 -25.68 -10.61
N LEU A 151 -10.33 -25.04 -11.20
CA LEU A 151 -9.38 -24.20 -10.47
C LEU A 151 -9.90 -22.75 -10.40
N PRO A 152 -10.18 -22.21 -9.20
CA PRO A 152 -10.64 -20.84 -9.06
C PRO A 152 -9.55 -19.83 -9.46
N ASN A 153 -9.96 -18.70 -10.02
CA ASN A 153 -9.06 -17.56 -10.23
C ASN A 153 -8.66 -17.01 -8.86
N SER A 154 -7.35 -16.93 -8.58
CA SER A 154 -6.85 -16.41 -7.29
C SER A 154 -6.18 -15.06 -7.46
N VAL A 155 -6.61 -14.09 -6.65
CA VAL A 155 -5.94 -12.80 -6.45
C VAL A 155 -5.36 -12.73 -5.03
N GLU A 156 -4.04 -12.59 -4.93
CA GLU A 156 -3.19 -12.19 -3.80
C GLU A 156 -3.46 -12.79 -2.41
N ARG A 157 -4.25 -13.87 -2.28
CA ARG A 157 -4.63 -14.42 -0.96
C ARG A 157 -4.26 -15.88 -0.72
N LEU A 158 -4.14 -16.71 -1.75
CA LEU A 158 -3.90 -18.15 -1.57
C LEU A 158 -2.41 -18.53 -1.60
N LEU A 159 -1.60 -17.83 -2.40
CA LEU A 159 -0.21 -18.18 -2.64
C LEU A 159 0.81 -17.27 -1.93
N GLY A 160 0.35 -16.17 -1.32
CA GLY A 160 1.19 -15.17 -0.65
C GLY A 160 1.47 -13.94 -1.53
N ASP A 161 2.04 -12.90 -0.92
CA ASP A 161 2.18 -11.58 -1.53
C ASP A 161 2.89 -11.62 -2.90
N GLY A 162 2.30 -10.94 -3.89
CA GLY A 162 2.85 -10.82 -5.24
C GLY A 162 2.77 -12.08 -6.11
N LEU A 163 2.04 -13.12 -5.69
CA LEU A 163 1.73 -14.29 -6.50
C LEU A 163 0.23 -14.41 -6.80
N ASP A 164 -0.10 -14.39 -8.08
CA ASP A 164 -1.45 -14.55 -8.60
C ASP A 164 -1.56 -15.79 -9.50
N THR A 165 -2.78 -16.30 -9.68
CA THR A 165 -3.05 -17.26 -10.76
C THR A 165 -4.08 -16.73 -11.76
N ARG A 166 -3.88 -17.10 -13.03
CA ARG A 166 -4.87 -16.89 -14.09
C ARG A 166 -5.37 -18.26 -14.53
N THR A 167 -6.61 -18.57 -14.19
CA THR A 167 -7.34 -19.81 -14.48
C THR A 167 -8.57 -19.47 -15.35
N HIS A 168 -9.68 -20.22 -15.24
CA HIS A 168 -10.87 -20.01 -16.06
C HIS A 168 -11.46 -18.59 -15.90
N GLY A 169 -11.75 -17.93 -17.03
CA GLY A 169 -12.23 -16.53 -17.05
C GLY A 169 -11.14 -15.48 -16.85
N GLY A 170 -9.88 -15.90 -16.72
CA GLY A 170 -8.69 -15.03 -16.76
C GLY A 170 -8.04 -15.01 -18.15
N TYR A 171 -7.08 -14.10 -18.34
CA TYR A 171 -6.22 -14.10 -19.52
C TYR A 171 -4.85 -13.49 -19.22
N ILE A 172 -3.88 -13.82 -20.06
CA ILE A 172 -2.55 -13.17 -20.09
C ILE A 172 -2.27 -12.55 -21.46
N VAL A 173 -1.24 -11.72 -21.55
CA VAL A 173 -0.76 -11.13 -22.79
C VAL A 173 0.45 -11.92 -23.30
N LEU A 174 0.45 -12.33 -24.57
CA LEU A 174 1.51 -13.18 -25.16
C LEU A 174 2.50 -12.39 -26.03
N PRO A 175 3.76 -12.85 -26.16
CA PRO A 175 4.72 -12.34 -27.14
C PRO A 175 4.19 -12.43 -28.57
N PRO A 176 4.50 -11.49 -29.48
CA PRO A 176 5.35 -10.29 -29.29
C PRO A 176 4.51 -9.02 -29.01
N SER A 177 3.55 -9.08 -28.08
CA SER A 177 2.69 -7.94 -27.71
C SER A 177 3.43 -6.83 -26.94
N ARG A 178 2.89 -5.61 -26.92
CA ARG A 178 3.48 -4.44 -26.25
C ARG A 178 3.01 -4.25 -24.80
N HIS A 179 3.89 -3.74 -23.95
CA HIS A 179 3.51 -3.26 -22.61
C HIS A 179 2.96 -1.83 -22.63
N PRO A 180 1.86 -1.52 -21.91
CA PRO A 180 1.25 -0.19 -21.90
C PRO A 180 2.19 0.93 -21.44
N VAL A 181 2.98 0.66 -20.40
CA VAL A 181 3.80 1.69 -19.73
C VAL A 181 5.19 1.80 -20.34
N HIS A 182 5.81 0.68 -20.68
CA HIS A 182 7.22 0.65 -21.07
C HIS A 182 7.40 0.52 -22.59
N GLN A 183 6.32 0.24 -23.34
CA GLN A 183 6.32 -0.03 -24.79
C GLN A 183 7.22 -1.20 -25.24
N ALA A 184 7.98 -1.80 -24.31
CA ALA A 184 8.74 -3.02 -24.49
C ALA A 184 7.83 -4.23 -24.77
N LEU A 185 8.34 -5.21 -25.50
CA LEU A 185 7.59 -6.39 -25.90
C LEU A 185 7.61 -7.44 -24.79
N TYR A 186 6.50 -8.16 -24.66
CA TYR A 186 6.51 -9.46 -23.98
C TYR A 186 7.43 -10.42 -24.73
N GLN A 187 8.21 -11.20 -24.00
CA GLN A 187 9.16 -12.15 -24.57
C GLN A 187 9.08 -13.48 -23.83
N TRP A 188 9.13 -14.58 -24.60
CA TRP A 188 9.37 -15.90 -24.05
C TRP A 188 10.73 -15.91 -23.35
N HIS A 189 10.83 -16.60 -22.22
CA HIS A 189 12.14 -16.84 -21.63
C HIS A 189 12.94 -17.72 -22.62
N PRO A 190 14.24 -17.42 -22.89
CA PRO A 190 15.00 -18.09 -23.95
C PRO A 190 14.96 -19.63 -23.88
N GLU A 191 15.04 -20.17 -22.66
CA GLU A 191 15.02 -21.62 -22.42
C GLU A 191 13.64 -22.21 -22.08
N ARG A 192 12.56 -21.43 -22.19
CA ARG A 192 11.19 -21.84 -21.80
C ARG A 192 10.14 -21.36 -22.79
N SER A 193 10.53 -21.25 -24.06
CA SER A 193 9.60 -21.00 -25.17
C SER A 193 8.68 -22.21 -25.38
N PRO A 194 7.41 -22.01 -25.77
CA PRO A 194 6.50 -23.10 -26.16
C PRO A 194 6.94 -23.84 -27.43
N GLU A 195 7.98 -23.37 -28.13
CA GLU A 195 8.61 -24.13 -29.23
C GLU A 195 9.60 -25.19 -28.74
N ASN A 196 10.23 -24.93 -27.58
CA ASN A 196 11.35 -25.74 -27.09
C ASN A 196 11.01 -26.53 -25.82
N LEU A 197 9.85 -26.28 -25.23
CA LEU A 197 9.46 -26.85 -23.95
C LEU A 197 7.95 -27.11 -23.90
N PRO A 198 7.49 -28.33 -23.58
CA PRO A 198 6.07 -28.58 -23.36
C PRO A 198 5.61 -27.94 -22.04
N LEU A 199 4.29 -27.77 -21.91
CA LEU A 199 3.67 -27.45 -20.63
C LEU A 199 3.89 -28.61 -19.66
N ALA A 200 4.43 -28.31 -18.49
CA ALA A 200 4.49 -29.27 -17.39
C ALA A 200 3.16 -29.29 -16.64
N ASP A 201 2.90 -30.41 -15.97
CA ASP A 201 1.87 -30.47 -14.94
C ASP A 201 2.31 -29.63 -13.73
N ALA A 202 1.34 -28.98 -13.08
CA ALA A 202 1.62 -28.20 -11.89
C ALA A 202 1.98 -29.11 -10.72
N PRO A 203 2.90 -28.70 -9.83
CA PRO A 203 3.24 -29.51 -8.68
C PRO A 203 2.02 -29.60 -7.74
N GLN A 204 1.84 -30.77 -7.10
CA GLN A 204 0.65 -31.06 -6.30
C GLN A 204 0.43 -30.00 -5.19
N TRP A 205 1.49 -29.52 -4.55
CA TRP A 205 1.39 -28.47 -3.53
C TRP A 205 0.73 -27.18 -4.02
N LEU A 206 0.91 -26.84 -5.31
CA LEU A 206 0.32 -25.65 -5.91
C LEU A 206 -1.18 -25.88 -6.15
N ILE A 207 -1.54 -27.07 -6.64
CA ILE A 207 -2.94 -27.48 -6.79
C ILE A 207 -3.64 -27.51 -5.44
N ASP A 208 -3.03 -28.13 -4.42
CA ASP A 208 -3.60 -28.24 -3.08
C ASP A 208 -3.86 -26.86 -2.46
N LYS A 209 -2.93 -25.90 -2.63
CA LYS A 209 -3.13 -24.53 -2.15
C LYS A 209 -4.25 -23.79 -2.88
N LEU A 210 -4.43 -24.04 -4.17
CA LEU A 210 -5.50 -23.44 -4.97
C LEU A 210 -6.87 -24.07 -4.69
N MET A 211 -6.88 -25.34 -4.28
CA MET A 211 -8.09 -26.12 -3.99
C MET A 211 -8.47 -26.11 -2.51
N SER A 212 -7.57 -25.71 -1.62
CA SER A 212 -7.87 -25.59 -0.19
C SER A 212 -8.93 -24.50 0.02
N PRO A 213 -10.07 -24.78 0.69
CA PRO A 213 -10.93 -23.71 1.17
C PRO A 213 -10.10 -22.78 2.08
N PRO A 214 -10.39 -21.47 2.14
CA PRO A 214 -9.67 -20.58 3.06
C PRO A 214 -9.75 -21.22 4.45
N ALA A 215 -8.60 -21.53 5.06
CA ALA A 215 -8.58 -22.14 6.37
C ALA A 215 -9.39 -21.25 7.33
N ASP A 216 -10.43 -21.83 7.95
CA ASP A 216 -11.12 -21.19 9.06
C ASP A 216 -10.05 -20.83 10.10
N LYS A 217 -9.85 -19.54 10.30
CA LYS A 217 -9.00 -19.05 11.39
C LYS A 217 -9.59 -19.58 12.71
N PRO A 218 -8.75 -19.91 13.72
CA PRO A 218 -9.27 -20.04 15.08
C PRO A 218 -10.02 -18.76 15.45
N PRO A 219 -11.10 -18.83 16.25
CA PRO A 219 -11.96 -17.69 16.53
C PRO A 219 -11.10 -16.54 17.04
N GLN A 220 -11.06 -15.43 16.31
CA GLN A 220 -10.57 -14.18 16.92
C GLN A 220 -11.66 -13.72 17.86
N ASP A 221 -11.42 -13.93 19.16
CA ASP A 221 -12.32 -13.55 20.22
C ASP A 221 -12.65 -12.05 20.16
N ARG A 222 -13.97 -11.82 20.07
CA ARG A 222 -14.76 -10.58 20.13
C ARG A 222 -14.75 -9.61 18.93
N PRO A 223 -15.93 -9.04 18.58
CA PRO A 223 -15.99 -7.85 17.75
C PRO A 223 -15.11 -6.76 18.39
N PRO A 224 -14.38 -5.95 17.60
CA PRO A 224 -13.72 -4.78 18.16
C PRO A 224 -14.79 -3.94 18.87
N GLU A 225 -14.54 -3.59 20.14
CA GLU A 225 -15.41 -2.66 20.84
C GLU A 225 -15.61 -1.40 19.99
N PRO A 226 -16.82 -0.81 20.00
CA PRO A 226 -17.12 0.35 19.18
C PRO A 226 -16.11 1.45 19.47
N ARG A 227 -15.19 1.69 18.53
CA ARG A 227 -14.30 2.85 18.57
C ARG A 227 -15.19 4.08 18.59
N ALA A 228 -15.11 4.88 19.65
CA ALA A 228 -15.79 6.16 19.70
C ALA A 228 -15.20 7.06 18.59
N TYR A 229 -15.91 7.18 17.48
CA TYR A 229 -15.63 8.21 16.49
C TYR A 229 -16.01 9.55 17.13
N ASP A 230 -15.14 10.56 17.02
CA ASP A 230 -15.52 11.92 17.38
C ASP A 230 -16.50 12.46 16.33
N VAL A 231 -17.78 12.16 16.56
CA VAL A 231 -18.90 12.54 15.70
C VAL A 231 -19.18 14.04 15.74
N SER A 232 -18.53 14.80 16.63
CA SER A 232 -18.65 16.26 16.69
C SER A 232 -18.05 16.96 15.46
N LEU A 233 -17.19 16.26 14.71
CA LEU A 233 -16.59 16.72 13.46
C LEU A 233 -17.46 16.44 12.22
N ILE A 234 -18.52 15.63 12.35
CA ILE A 234 -19.47 15.37 11.26
C ILE A 234 -20.51 16.47 11.28
N SER A 235 -20.61 17.24 10.20
CA SER A 235 -21.63 18.30 10.11
C SER A 235 -23.04 17.72 10.32
N PRO A 236 -24.00 18.46 10.92
CA PRO A 236 -25.37 17.97 11.09
C PRO A 236 -26.02 17.52 9.77
N ARG A 237 -25.62 18.13 8.66
CA ARG A 237 -26.06 17.75 7.31
C ARG A 237 -25.51 16.39 6.88
N ALA A 238 -24.21 16.17 7.05
CA ALA A 238 -23.55 14.91 6.70
C ALA A 238 -24.02 13.77 7.61
N ARG A 239 -24.26 14.07 8.89
CA ARG A 239 -24.86 13.13 9.85
C ARG A 239 -26.28 12.74 9.43
N LYS A 240 -27.13 13.71 9.10
CA LYS A 240 -28.47 13.44 8.59
C LYS A 240 -28.44 12.63 7.29
N ALA A 241 -27.51 12.93 6.38
CA ALA A 241 -27.39 12.23 5.11
C ALA A 241 -27.08 10.73 5.29
N ILE A 242 -26.15 10.38 6.19
CA ILE A 242 -25.85 8.97 6.47
C ILE A 242 -26.96 8.28 7.25
N ASP A 243 -27.61 8.97 8.19
CA ASP A 243 -28.73 8.41 8.95
C ASP A 243 -29.93 8.12 8.02
N ASP A 244 -30.27 9.03 7.10
CA ASP A 244 -31.34 8.86 6.11
C ASP A 244 -31.05 7.68 5.16
N GLU A 245 -29.81 7.54 4.68
CA GLU A 245 -29.42 6.43 3.81
C GLU A 245 -29.39 5.09 4.55
N CYS A 246 -28.93 5.06 5.81
CA CYS A 246 -28.96 3.85 6.63
C CYS A 246 -30.39 3.40 6.93
N ALA A 247 -31.31 4.33 7.19
CA ALA A 247 -32.73 4.05 7.36
C ALA A 247 -33.34 3.49 6.06
N ARG A 248 -33.00 4.09 4.91
CA ARG A 248 -33.45 3.64 3.59
C ARG A 248 -32.97 2.22 3.28
N VAL A 249 -31.69 1.92 3.50
CA VAL A 249 -31.12 0.58 3.30
C VAL A 249 -31.78 -0.44 4.22
N SER A 250 -31.87 -0.15 5.52
CA SER A 250 -32.43 -1.07 6.52
C SER A 250 -33.90 -1.43 6.24
N GLY A 251 -34.69 -0.48 5.74
CA GLY A 251 -36.11 -0.68 5.42
C GLY A 251 -36.40 -1.23 4.02
N THR A 252 -35.38 -1.50 3.19
CA THR A 252 -35.60 -1.92 1.80
C THR A 252 -36.13 -3.36 1.72
N PRO A 253 -37.30 -3.61 1.08
CA PRO A 253 -37.85 -4.95 0.94
C PRO A 253 -37.03 -5.82 -0.03
N PRO A 254 -37.17 -7.16 0.04
CA PRO A 254 -36.53 -8.08 -0.89
C PRO A 254 -36.72 -7.67 -2.36
N GLY A 255 -35.67 -7.85 -3.18
CA GLY A 255 -35.65 -7.47 -4.60
C GLY A 255 -35.00 -6.12 -4.90
N GLY A 256 -35.08 -5.14 -3.99
CA GLY A 256 -34.45 -3.81 -4.14
C GLY A 256 -33.13 -3.62 -3.37
N GLN A 257 -32.81 -4.56 -2.48
CA GLN A 257 -31.75 -4.46 -1.45
C GLN A 257 -30.35 -4.19 -2.00
N ASN A 258 -29.94 -4.92 -3.05
CA ASN A 258 -28.62 -4.75 -3.66
C ASN A 258 -28.44 -3.34 -4.24
N HIS A 259 -29.47 -2.85 -4.94
CA HIS A 259 -29.45 -1.51 -5.51
C HIS A 259 -29.45 -0.45 -4.39
N ALA A 260 -30.29 -0.61 -3.38
CA ALA A 260 -30.38 0.32 -2.27
C ALA A 260 -29.05 0.45 -1.50
N LEU A 261 -28.41 -0.67 -1.17
CA LEU A 261 -27.12 -0.71 -0.48
C LEU A 261 -26.00 -0.11 -1.33
N ASN A 262 -25.91 -0.49 -2.61
CA ASN A 262 -24.86 0.00 -3.50
C ASN A 262 -25.00 1.52 -3.77
N SER A 263 -26.22 2.02 -3.98
CA SER A 263 -26.47 3.46 -4.16
C SER A 263 -26.18 4.25 -2.88
N ALA A 264 -26.53 3.72 -1.70
CA ALA A 264 -26.20 4.35 -0.42
C ALA A 264 -24.68 4.41 -0.21
N ALA A 265 -23.98 3.29 -0.40
CA ALA A 265 -22.53 3.23 -0.27
C ALA A 265 -21.81 4.14 -1.26
N TYR A 266 -22.29 4.24 -2.50
CA TYR A 266 -21.77 5.18 -3.49
C TYR A 266 -21.99 6.65 -3.07
N TYR A 267 -23.19 7.01 -2.66
CA TYR A 267 -23.50 8.39 -2.25
C TYR A 267 -22.74 8.81 -0.98
N ILE A 268 -22.72 7.97 0.05
CA ILE A 268 -21.94 8.21 1.26
C ILE A 268 -20.45 8.22 0.95
N GLY A 269 -19.99 7.39 0.01
CA GLY A 269 -18.61 7.40 -0.48
C GLY A 269 -18.20 8.75 -1.07
N GLN A 270 -19.11 9.48 -1.73
CA GLN A 270 -18.82 10.84 -2.19
C GLN A 270 -18.60 11.81 -1.02
N LEU A 271 -19.39 11.69 0.05
CA LEU A 271 -19.24 12.48 1.28
C LEU A 271 -17.94 12.14 2.02
N VAL A 272 -17.53 10.85 2.02
CA VAL A 272 -16.22 10.41 2.51
C VAL A 272 -15.10 11.00 1.65
N GLY A 273 -15.24 10.98 0.33
CA GLY A 273 -14.24 11.49 -0.60
C GLY A 273 -13.99 12.99 -0.50
N VAL A 274 -14.97 13.78 -0.06
CA VAL A 274 -14.81 15.22 0.25
C VAL A 274 -14.49 15.49 1.73
N GLY A 275 -14.34 14.45 2.55
CA GLY A 275 -13.99 14.56 3.96
C GLY A 275 -15.12 14.98 4.90
N GLU A 276 -16.39 14.97 4.46
CA GLU A 276 -17.55 15.29 5.30
C GLU A 276 -17.92 14.15 6.27
N ILE A 277 -17.51 12.91 5.97
CA ILE A 277 -17.75 11.72 6.80
C ILE A 277 -16.48 10.87 6.88
N PRO A 278 -16.02 10.42 8.07
CA PRO A 278 -14.89 9.49 8.17
C PRO A 278 -15.19 8.13 7.52
N HIS A 279 -14.24 7.59 6.74
CA HIS A 279 -14.40 6.31 6.02
C HIS A 279 -14.87 5.16 6.94
N GLY A 280 -14.18 4.94 8.06
CA GLY A 280 -14.51 3.85 8.98
C GLY A 280 -15.89 4.01 9.64
N TYR A 281 -16.33 5.25 9.89
CA TYR A 281 -17.66 5.52 10.40
C TYR A 281 -18.73 5.23 9.33
N ALA A 282 -18.50 5.65 8.08
CA ALA A 282 -19.39 5.35 6.96
C ALA A 282 -19.55 3.85 6.70
N GLU A 283 -18.44 3.12 6.69
CA GLU A 283 -18.40 1.67 6.51
C GLU A 283 -19.16 0.95 7.62
N GLN A 284 -18.96 1.33 8.88
CA GLN A 284 -19.65 0.73 10.02
C GLN A 284 -21.17 0.98 9.99
N GLN A 285 -21.61 2.21 9.72
CA GLN A 285 -23.04 2.55 9.69
C GLN A 285 -23.77 1.86 8.53
N LEU A 286 -23.16 1.85 7.35
CA LEU A 286 -23.72 1.17 6.18
C LEU A 286 -23.74 -0.35 6.35
N LEU A 287 -22.72 -0.94 6.96
CA LEU A 287 -22.69 -2.37 7.24
C LEU A 287 -23.73 -2.76 8.29
N ALA A 288 -23.93 -1.93 9.33
CA ALA A 288 -25.01 -2.14 10.30
C ALA A 288 -26.40 -2.08 9.63
N ALA A 289 -26.62 -1.11 8.74
CA ALA A 289 -27.86 -1.02 7.97
C ALA A 289 -28.05 -2.22 7.01
N ALA A 290 -26.98 -2.67 6.37
CA ALA A 290 -26.97 -3.84 5.48
C ALA A 290 -27.30 -5.13 6.24
N LEU A 291 -26.80 -5.27 7.48
CA LEU A 291 -27.10 -6.40 8.37
C LEU A 291 -28.52 -6.36 8.93
N ALA A 292 -29.11 -5.18 9.11
CA ALA A 292 -30.52 -5.05 9.47
C ALA A 292 -31.42 -5.46 8.28
N MET A 293 -31.11 -4.95 7.10
CA MET A 293 -31.79 -5.26 5.83
C MET A 293 -31.75 -6.77 5.50
N SER A 294 -30.60 -7.43 5.74
CA SER A 294 -30.40 -8.83 5.38
C SER A 294 -31.30 -9.83 6.10
N ARG A 295 -31.92 -9.42 7.22
CA ARG A 295 -32.89 -10.23 7.97
C ARG A 295 -34.17 -10.50 7.18
N ASN A 296 -34.50 -9.64 6.21
CA ASN A 296 -35.69 -9.73 5.37
C ASN A 296 -35.27 -10.07 3.92
N TYR A 297 -34.75 -11.27 3.68
CA TYR A 297 -34.21 -11.70 2.38
C TYR A 297 -35.25 -12.49 1.54
N ASP A 298 -35.08 -12.50 0.22
CA ASP A 298 -35.89 -13.33 -0.68
C ASP A 298 -35.44 -14.80 -0.59
N PRO A 299 -36.29 -15.74 -0.15
CA PRO A 299 -35.94 -17.16 -0.04
C PRO A 299 -35.47 -17.78 -1.37
N LYS A 300 -35.92 -17.24 -2.52
CA LYS A 300 -35.55 -17.75 -3.85
C LYS A 300 -34.16 -17.29 -4.30
N ARG A 301 -33.63 -16.21 -3.73
CA ARG A 301 -32.30 -15.64 -4.07
C ARG A 301 -31.21 -15.97 -3.05
N GLY A 302 -31.58 -16.62 -1.96
CA GLY A 302 -30.66 -17.03 -0.89
C GLY A 302 -30.38 -15.92 0.12
N LYS A 303 -29.79 -16.33 1.25
CA LYS A 303 -29.42 -15.43 2.34
C LYS A 303 -28.20 -14.58 1.95
N TRP A 304 -28.21 -13.32 2.36
CA TRP A 304 -27.03 -12.47 2.31
C TRP A 304 -25.95 -12.99 3.27
N THR A 305 -24.72 -13.14 2.80
CA THR A 305 -23.57 -13.44 3.66
C THR A 305 -22.86 -12.16 4.09
N LEU A 306 -22.25 -12.17 5.28
CA LEU A 306 -21.49 -11.01 5.78
C LEU A 306 -20.39 -10.55 4.79
N PRO A 307 -19.58 -11.44 4.18
CA PRO A 307 -18.59 -11.04 3.17
C PRO A 307 -19.19 -10.38 1.93
N GLN A 308 -20.40 -10.79 1.51
CA GLN A 308 -21.09 -10.14 0.40
C GLN A 308 -21.51 -8.72 0.76
N LEU A 309 -22.02 -8.50 1.98
CA LEU A 309 -22.42 -7.18 2.45
C LEU A 309 -21.21 -6.26 2.62
N GLU A 310 -20.13 -6.76 3.23
CA GLU A 310 -18.85 -6.04 3.38
C GLU A 310 -18.30 -5.62 2.03
N ASN A 311 -18.14 -6.56 1.10
CA ASN A 311 -17.61 -6.27 -0.23
C ASN A 311 -18.47 -5.24 -0.99
N ARG A 312 -19.79 -5.26 -0.82
CA ARG A 312 -20.69 -4.28 -1.46
C ARG A 312 -20.57 -2.89 -0.84
N VAL A 313 -20.45 -2.80 0.48
CA VAL A 313 -20.20 -1.54 1.18
C VAL A 313 -18.84 -0.96 0.78
N THR A 314 -17.78 -1.78 0.81
CA THR A 314 -16.41 -1.36 0.47
C THR A 314 -16.28 -0.90 -0.97
N GLU A 315 -16.80 -1.67 -1.95
CA GLU A 315 -16.70 -1.28 -3.37
C GLU A 315 -17.59 -0.09 -3.72
N GLY A 316 -18.78 0.03 -3.10
CA GLY A 316 -19.65 1.19 -3.25
C GLY A 316 -19.00 2.47 -2.71
N LEU A 317 -18.44 2.43 -1.49
CA LEU A 317 -17.72 3.55 -0.89
C LEU A 317 -16.53 3.98 -1.75
N LYS A 318 -15.71 3.01 -2.19
CA LYS A 318 -14.55 3.24 -3.05
C LYS A 318 -14.94 3.89 -4.38
N ALA A 319 -16.01 3.45 -5.02
CA ALA A 319 -16.54 4.06 -6.24
C ALA A 319 -17.03 5.49 -5.98
N GLY A 320 -17.72 5.73 -4.87
CA GLY A 320 -18.17 7.06 -4.46
C GLY A 320 -17.02 8.03 -4.18
N ILE A 321 -15.98 7.56 -3.49
CA ILE A 321 -14.76 8.34 -3.19
C ILE A 321 -14.05 8.76 -4.48
N ALA A 322 -13.97 7.85 -5.45
CA ALA A 322 -13.40 8.15 -6.76
C ALA A 322 -14.20 9.22 -7.52
N ASP A 323 -15.52 9.27 -7.32
CA ASP A 323 -16.46 10.18 -7.97
C ASP A 323 -16.87 11.41 -7.11
N LYS A 324 -16.04 11.78 -6.12
CA LYS A 324 -16.32 12.83 -5.11
C LYS A 324 -16.77 14.22 -5.63
N HIS A 325 -16.56 14.53 -6.91
CA HIS A 325 -16.93 15.81 -7.53
C HIS A 325 -18.19 15.75 -8.43
N LYS A 326 -18.80 14.58 -8.64
CA LYS A 326 -20.05 14.44 -9.44
C LYS A 326 -21.32 14.76 -8.65
N ARG A 327 -21.32 15.83 -7.84
CA ARG A 327 -22.57 16.33 -7.24
C ARG A 327 -23.53 16.76 -8.37
N LYS A 328 -24.48 15.89 -8.73
CA LYS A 328 -25.77 16.39 -9.21
C LYS A 328 -26.52 16.89 -7.98
N PRO A 329 -27.06 18.11 -7.98
CA PRO A 329 -28.09 18.48 -7.00
C PRO A 329 -29.19 17.42 -7.12
N ALA A 330 -29.57 16.80 -6.01
CA ALA A 330 -30.76 15.97 -6.01
C ALA A 330 -31.93 16.87 -6.45
N GLU A 331 -32.49 16.61 -7.64
CA GLU A 331 -33.81 17.08 -8.00
C GLU A 331 -34.76 16.56 -6.93
N ARG A 332 -35.15 17.45 -6.00
CA ARG A 332 -36.30 17.22 -5.15
C ARG A 332 -37.53 17.17 -6.06
N ARG A 333 -38.02 15.98 -6.36
CA ARG A 333 -39.47 15.82 -6.57
C ARG A 333 -40.13 16.17 -5.23
N ALA A 334 -40.66 17.38 -5.14
CA ALA A 334 -41.50 17.77 -4.03
C ALA A 334 -42.79 16.93 -4.06
N PRO A 335 -43.26 16.39 -2.92
CA PRO A 335 -44.66 16.05 -2.76
C PRO A 335 -45.48 17.33 -2.92
N ALA A 336 -46.61 17.24 -3.62
CA ALA A 336 -47.63 18.29 -3.63
C ALA A 336 -48.09 18.58 -2.19
N ASP A 337 -48.42 19.85 -1.94
CA ASP A 337 -49.06 20.38 -0.73
C ASP A 337 -48.18 20.59 0.52
N ALA A 338 -47.48 21.73 0.57
CA ALA A 338 -47.18 22.43 1.83
C ALA A 338 -47.05 23.96 1.60
N PRO A 339 -47.68 24.81 2.43
CA PRO A 339 -47.72 26.26 2.24
C PRO A 339 -46.39 26.94 2.62
N PRO A 340 -46.05 28.09 2.00
CA PRO A 340 -44.75 28.73 2.19
C PRO A 340 -44.63 29.45 3.55
N PRO A 341 -43.43 29.45 4.18
CA PRO A 341 -43.18 30.21 5.40
C PRO A 341 -42.96 31.71 5.13
N ARG A 342 -43.41 32.54 6.07
CA ARG A 342 -43.46 34.01 6.01
C ARG A 342 -42.08 34.66 6.19
N ARG A 343 -41.87 35.79 5.48
CA ARG A 343 -40.69 36.67 5.56
C ARG A 343 -40.59 37.41 6.91
N PRO A 344 -39.36 37.64 7.45
CA PRO A 344 -39.12 38.68 8.45
C PRO A 344 -38.89 40.06 7.80
N PRO A 345 -39.16 41.17 8.54
CA PRO A 345 -39.15 42.53 8.00
C PRO A 345 -37.74 43.12 7.88
N ALA A 346 -37.63 44.09 6.97
CA ALA A 346 -36.43 44.84 6.60
C ALA A 346 -36.05 45.89 7.66
N ALA A 347 -34.75 46.22 7.70
CA ALA A 347 -34.27 47.48 8.25
C ALA A 347 -33.22 48.09 7.31
N ASP A 348 -33.46 49.36 7.03
CA ASP A 348 -32.77 50.28 6.12
C ASP A 348 -31.31 50.57 6.45
N GLY A 349 -30.58 51.06 5.44
CA GLY A 349 -29.34 51.81 5.68
C GLY A 349 -28.42 51.91 4.47
N ARG A 350 -28.75 52.78 3.51
CA ARG A 350 -27.88 53.21 2.40
C ARG A 350 -26.67 54.00 2.93
N VAL A 351 -25.47 53.79 2.36
CA VAL A 351 -24.61 54.86 1.76
C VAL A 351 -23.68 54.20 0.72
N GLY A 352 -23.61 54.76 -0.49
CA GLY A 352 -22.75 54.29 -1.57
C GLY A 352 -21.39 55.00 -1.65
N VAL A 353 -20.53 54.55 -2.57
CA VAL A 353 -19.80 55.30 -3.61
C VAL A 353 -18.80 54.34 -4.29
N ALA A 354 -18.69 54.43 -5.61
CA ALA A 354 -17.83 53.65 -6.50
C ALA A 354 -16.43 54.33 -6.70
N PRO A 355 -15.68 54.06 -7.78
CA PRO A 355 -14.65 53.04 -7.97
C PRO A 355 -13.23 53.61 -8.11
N GLY A 356 -12.17 52.80 -7.92
CA GLY A 356 -10.80 53.23 -8.24
C GLY A 356 -9.74 52.16 -7.97
N ALA A 357 -8.89 51.91 -8.95
CA ALA A 357 -7.91 50.82 -9.01
C ALA A 357 -6.48 51.28 -8.67
N ILE A 358 -5.75 50.44 -7.90
CA ILE A 358 -4.29 50.10 -7.92
C ILE A 358 -3.31 51.24 -7.49
N PRO A 359 -2.09 51.04 -6.89
CA PRO A 359 -1.30 49.83 -6.54
C PRO A 359 -0.69 49.80 -5.10
N GLY A 360 -0.12 48.65 -4.69
CA GLY A 360 1.00 48.62 -3.73
C GLY A 360 0.93 47.55 -2.63
N ALA A 361 1.87 46.60 -2.66
CA ALA A 361 2.35 45.88 -1.47
C ALA A 361 3.09 46.89 -0.56
N ALA A 362 3.14 46.86 0.78
CA ALA A 362 2.90 45.88 1.87
C ALA A 362 2.44 46.70 3.15
N PRO A 363 2.29 46.22 4.42
CA PRO A 363 2.90 45.05 5.09
C PRO A 363 2.00 44.20 6.02
N GLY A 364 2.42 42.94 6.19
CA GLY A 364 2.41 42.19 7.46
C GLY A 364 1.16 42.18 8.35
N ALA A 365 0.25 41.23 8.10
CA ALA A 365 -0.47 40.57 9.19
C ALA A 365 0.37 39.37 9.69
N PRO A 366 0.47 39.13 11.01
CA PRO A 366 1.39 38.14 11.56
C PRO A 366 1.03 36.74 11.05
N LYS A 367 2.00 36.05 10.42
CA LYS A 367 1.89 34.61 10.17
C LYS A 367 1.70 33.95 11.54
N ALA A 368 0.54 33.34 11.77
CA ALA A 368 0.30 32.53 12.95
C ALA A 368 1.46 31.54 13.12
N ASP A 369 2.09 31.53 14.30
CA ASP A 369 3.25 30.73 14.65
C ASP A 369 2.91 29.23 14.73
N THR A 370 2.69 28.64 13.57
CA THR A 370 2.47 27.19 13.41
C THR A 370 3.76 26.40 13.68
N GLY A 371 4.94 27.05 13.67
CA GLY A 371 6.22 26.42 13.95
C GLY A 371 6.44 26.17 15.44
N GLY A 372 6.17 27.16 16.29
CA GLY A 372 6.30 27.07 17.74
C GLY A 372 5.38 26.01 18.35
N ALA A 373 4.11 26.00 17.95
CA ALA A 373 3.14 25.00 18.43
C ALA A 373 3.52 23.56 18.06
N ARG A 374 3.98 23.33 16.83
CA ARG A 374 4.45 22.00 16.38
C ARG A 374 5.68 21.54 17.16
N ARG A 375 6.61 22.47 17.40
CA ARG A 375 7.84 22.21 18.17
C ARG A 375 7.50 21.84 19.61
N GLN A 376 6.61 22.59 20.25
CA GLN A 376 6.14 22.33 21.60
C GLN A 376 5.47 20.96 21.73
N GLN A 377 4.53 20.62 20.83
CA GLN A 377 3.88 19.30 20.85
C GLN A 377 4.86 18.15 20.65
N SER A 378 5.87 18.31 19.79
CA SER A 378 6.92 17.31 19.60
C SER A 378 7.77 17.14 20.86
N GLN A 379 8.08 18.22 21.58
CA GLN A 379 8.78 18.17 22.85
C GLN A 379 7.94 17.52 23.96
N ASP A 380 6.64 17.80 24.03
CA ASP A 380 5.72 17.17 24.97
C ASP A 380 5.57 15.67 24.70
N ALA A 381 5.54 15.27 23.43
CA ALA A 381 5.55 13.87 23.04
C ALA A 381 6.85 13.16 23.44
N ALA A 382 8.00 13.83 23.30
CA ALA A 382 9.29 13.30 23.73
C ALA A 382 9.35 13.09 25.25
N ARG A 383 8.92 14.10 26.03
CA ARG A 383 8.85 14.04 27.49
C ARG A 383 7.97 12.88 27.96
N ARG A 384 6.76 12.75 27.39
CA ARG A 384 5.84 11.65 27.72
C ARG A 384 6.42 10.28 27.37
N THR A 385 6.99 10.14 26.17
CA THR A 385 7.60 8.88 25.74
C THR A 385 8.75 8.49 26.67
N TRP A 386 9.60 9.43 27.08
CA TRP A 386 10.68 9.17 28.03
C TRP A 386 10.19 8.81 29.44
N ALA A 387 9.17 9.51 29.94
CA ALA A 387 8.61 9.27 31.26
C ALA A 387 8.00 7.86 31.41
N HIS A 388 7.43 7.32 30.32
CA HIS A 388 6.89 5.96 30.27
C HIS A 388 7.92 4.90 29.84
N ALA A 389 9.12 5.30 29.42
CA ALA A 389 10.16 4.37 29.04
C ALA A 389 10.81 3.75 30.29
N LEU A 390 10.92 2.43 30.27
CA LEU A 390 11.41 1.62 31.37
C LEU A 390 12.88 1.24 31.16
N PRO A 391 13.68 1.12 32.23
CA PRO A 391 14.97 0.43 32.15
C PRO A 391 14.79 -0.94 31.50
N LEU A 392 15.78 -1.40 30.72
CA LEU A 392 15.71 -2.74 30.11
C LEU A 392 15.71 -3.85 31.17
N THR A 393 16.22 -3.58 32.37
CA THR A 393 16.19 -4.49 33.52
C THR A 393 14.82 -4.56 34.21
N ASP A 394 13.87 -3.67 33.87
CA ASP A 394 12.53 -3.71 34.43
C ASP A 394 11.76 -4.93 33.87
N PRO A 395 11.12 -5.76 34.70
CA PRO A 395 10.37 -6.94 34.24
C PRO A 395 9.23 -6.62 33.26
N ARG A 396 8.76 -5.37 33.24
CA ARG A 396 7.71 -4.90 32.32
C ARG A 396 8.25 -4.41 30.98
N ALA A 397 9.58 -4.42 30.78
CA ALA A 397 10.18 -4.09 29.50
C ALA A 397 9.65 -5.03 28.40
N PRO A 398 9.25 -4.51 27.21
CA PRO A 398 8.69 -5.34 26.15
C PRO A 398 9.62 -6.49 25.73
N PRO A 399 9.14 -7.76 25.73
CA PRO A 399 9.97 -8.92 25.40
C PRO A 399 10.65 -8.83 24.03
N ALA A 400 9.99 -8.20 23.06
CA ALA A 400 10.54 -7.95 21.73
C ALA A 400 11.82 -7.08 21.77
N VAL A 401 11.85 -6.04 22.62
CA VAL A 401 13.01 -5.17 22.78
C VAL A 401 14.15 -5.93 23.47
N LEU A 402 13.85 -6.73 24.49
CA LEU A 402 14.84 -7.55 25.18
C LEU A 402 15.46 -8.61 24.26
N THR A 403 14.63 -9.29 23.47
CA THR A 403 15.07 -10.27 22.46
C THR A 403 16.00 -9.64 21.43
N TYR A 404 15.62 -8.44 20.96
CA TYR A 404 16.42 -7.69 19.99
C TYR A 404 17.78 -7.25 20.56
N VAL A 405 17.81 -6.76 21.80
CA VAL A 405 19.08 -6.38 22.47
C VAL A 405 19.97 -7.59 22.73
N ALA A 406 19.39 -8.71 23.16
CA ALA A 406 20.12 -9.97 23.34
C ALA A 406 20.74 -10.48 22.04
N ALA A 407 20.05 -10.30 20.90
CA ALA A 407 20.57 -10.66 19.58
C ALA A 407 21.81 -9.83 19.16
N LEU A 408 22.01 -8.64 19.74
CA LEU A 408 23.22 -7.84 19.58
C LEU A 408 24.38 -8.29 20.49
N GLY A 409 24.16 -9.27 21.36
CA GLY A 409 25.14 -9.78 22.32
C GLY A 409 25.21 -8.98 23.62
N LEU A 410 24.19 -8.19 23.95
CA LEU A 410 24.13 -7.38 25.17
C LEU A 410 23.11 -7.94 26.16
N GLY A 411 23.46 -7.93 27.44
CA GLY A 411 22.51 -8.06 28.54
C GLY A 411 21.79 -6.74 28.84
N PRO A 412 20.60 -6.77 29.45
CA PRO A 412 19.87 -5.56 29.85
C PRO A 412 20.65 -4.58 30.73
N GLY A 413 21.59 -5.07 31.54
CA GLY A 413 22.46 -4.26 32.41
C GLY A 413 23.66 -3.63 31.70
N ASP A 414 24.03 -4.13 30.52
CA ASP A 414 25.13 -3.58 29.72
C ASP A 414 24.71 -2.34 28.94
N VAL A 415 23.40 -2.12 28.80
CA VAL A 415 22.82 -0.98 28.08
C VAL A 415 22.75 0.24 28.99
N PRO A 416 23.25 1.41 28.56
CA PRO A 416 23.26 2.62 29.39
C PRO A 416 21.83 3.10 29.71
N PRO A 417 21.59 3.71 30.89
CA PRO A 417 20.26 4.20 31.29
C PRO A 417 19.63 5.27 30.37
N THR A 418 20.44 5.84 29.47
CA THR A 418 20.01 6.74 28.39
C THR A 418 19.27 6.02 27.26
N VAL A 419 19.29 4.69 27.25
CA VAL A 419 18.51 3.83 26.36
C VAL A 419 17.56 2.98 27.20
N ARG A 420 16.28 3.00 26.83
CA ARG A 420 15.18 2.39 27.56
C ARG A 420 14.24 1.65 26.62
N ALA A 421 13.35 0.85 27.18
CA ALA A 421 12.34 0.12 26.43
C ALA A 421 10.95 0.72 26.69
N ALA A 422 10.12 0.83 25.64
CA ALA A 422 8.76 1.33 25.76
C ALA A 422 7.81 0.61 24.79
N VAL A 423 6.51 0.71 25.05
CA VAL A 423 5.47 0.49 24.03
C VAL A 423 4.98 1.87 23.63
N ALA A 424 5.38 2.34 22.45
CA ALA A 424 5.18 3.73 22.02
C ALA A 424 4.47 3.80 20.66
N PRO A 425 3.61 4.80 20.44
CA PRO A 425 3.10 5.08 19.11
C PRO A 425 4.10 5.90 18.28
N TYR A 426 4.03 5.75 16.96
CA TYR A 426 4.77 6.56 15.99
C TYR A 426 3.99 7.84 15.70
N ARG A 427 4.62 8.99 15.88
CA ARG A 427 3.99 10.31 15.75
C ARG A 427 4.51 11.13 14.59
N HIS A 428 3.70 11.37 13.56
CA HIS A 428 4.13 12.21 12.43
C HIS A 428 3.13 13.30 12.12
N TRP A 429 3.57 14.30 11.36
CA TRP A 429 2.69 15.36 10.89
C TRP A 429 2.09 14.97 9.55
N ALA A 430 0.77 14.95 9.46
CA ALA A 430 0.03 14.84 8.21
C ALA A 430 -1.08 15.88 8.20
N GLU A 431 -1.25 16.55 7.05
CA GLU A 431 -2.30 17.57 6.85
C GLU A 431 -2.35 18.66 7.95
N GLY A 432 -1.19 18.98 8.52
CA GLY A 432 -1.06 20.03 9.54
C GLY A 432 -1.38 19.64 10.98
N ARG A 433 -1.73 18.37 11.24
CA ARG A 433 -1.95 17.81 12.59
C ARG A 433 -0.97 16.67 12.90
N MET A 434 -0.72 16.43 14.19
CA MET A 434 0.08 15.29 14.63
C MET A 434 -0.80 14.04 14.67
N VAL A 435 -0.29 12.96 14.08
CA VAL A 435 -0.94 11.68 13.89
C VAL A 435 -0.16 10.67 14.70
N GLU A 436 -0.84 9.90 15.55
CA GLU A 436 -0.24 8.80 16.29
C GLU A 436 -0.68 7.47 15.69
N LEU A 437 0.29 6.63 15.35
CA LEU A 437 0.09 5.29 14.79
C LEU A 437 0.61 4.26 15.80
N GLY A 438 0.06 3.04 15.82
CA GLY A 438 0.48 1.99 16.75
C GLY A 438 -0.41 1.87 17.99
N PRO A 439 0.07 1.28 19.10
CA PRO A 439 1.46 1.35 19.59
C PRO A 439 2.34 0.11 19.30
N TRP A 440 3.67 0.25 19.42
CA TRP A 440 4.63 -0.82 19.17
C TRP A 440 5.75 -0.89 20.20
N PRO A 441 6.38 -2.07 20.40
CA PRO A 441 7.63 -2.18 21.13
C PRO A 441 8.69 -1.25 20.51
N ALA A 442 9.40 -0.49 21.33
CA ALA A 442 10.40 0.45 20.87
C ALA A 442 11.60 0.52 21.83
N LEU A 443 12.78 0.58 21.24
CA LEU A 443 13.98 1.06 21.91
C LEU A 443 13.96 2.60 21.88
N VAL A 444 13.94 3.23 23.05
CA VAL A 444 13.83 4.68 23.20
C VAL A 444 15.12 5.21 23.80
N ALA A 445 15.83 6.06 23.06
CA ALA A 445 17.05 6.68 23.52
C ALA A 445 16.87 8.18 23.77
N ALA A 446 17.24 8.65 24.96
CA ALA A 446 17.24 10.06 25.31
C ALA A 446 18.41 10.79 24.65
N VAL A 447 18.13 11.92 23.99
CA VAL A 447 19.16 12.85 23.49
C VAL A 447 19.03 14.18 24.21
N GLY A 448 20.16 14.84 24.45
CA GLY A 448 20.22 16.12 25.15
C GLY A 448 21.55 16.36 25.84
N ALA A 449 21.75 17.57 26.37
CA ALA A 449 22.94 17.94 27.13
C ALA A 449 22.77 17.68 28.64
N ASP A 450 23.87 17.38 29.34
CA ASP A 450 23.98 17.47 30.81
C ASP A 450 22.83 16.86 31.62
N LYS A 451 22.50 15.60 31.32
CA LYS A 451 21.43 14.79 31.98
C LYS A 451 20.00 15.27 31.72
N ARG A 452 19.79 16.31 30.91
CA ARG A 452 18.45 16.74 30.46
C ARG A 452 18.08 16.00 29.18
N VAL A 453 16.84 15.51 29.13
CA VAL A 453 16.29 14.88 27.94
C VAL A 453 15.59 15.94 27.10
N GLU A 454 16.24 16.39 26.03
CA GLU A 454 15.73 17.41 25.09
C GLU A 454 14.93 16.80 23.94
N GLY A 455 15.12 15.50 23.71
CA GLY A 455 14.37 14.70 22.77
C GLY A 455 14.57 13.21 22.99
N VAL A 456 13.87 12.41 22.19
CA VAL A 456 14.06 10.97 22.16
C VAL A 456 14.19 10.48 20.72
N LEU A 457 15.01 9.45 20.53
CA LEU A 457 15.08 8.63 19.33
C LEU A 457 14.40 7.30 19.61
N CYS A 458 13.28 7.05 18.93
CA CYS A 458 12.57 5.78 18.99
C CYS A 458 13.03 4.90 17.82
N THR A 459 13.36 3.65 18.09
CA THR A 459 13.54 2.59 17.09
C THR A 459 12.48 1.54 17.35
N PHE A 460 11.52 1.40 16.44
CA PHE A 460 10.40 0.49 16.62
C PHE A 460 10.83 -0.93 16.26
N ILE A 461 10.53 -1.88 17.14
CA ILE A 461 10.98 -3.26 17.07
C ILE A 461 9.78 -4.14 16.74
N ALA A 462 9.93 -5.04 15.77
CA ALA A 462 8.89 -5.99 15.42
C ALA A 462 8.53 -6.86 16.64
N PRO A 463 7.27 -7.30 16.81
CA PRO A 463 6.87 -8.13 17.94
C PRO A 463 7.69 -9.41 18.12
N SER A 464 8.31 -9.92 17.05
CA SER A 464 9.19 -11.09 17.07
C SER A 464 10.59 -10.81 17.65
N GLY A 465 10.97 -9.54 17.84
CA GLY A 465 12.29 -9.13 18.30
C GLY A 465 13.43 -9.31 17.27
N ARG A 466 13.14 -9.80 16.06
CA ARG A 466 14.16 -10.14 15.05
C ARG A 466 14.45 -9.04 14.02
N ALA A 467 13.59 -8.04 13.91
CA ALA A 467 13.72 -6.97 12.91
C ALA A 467 13.12 -5.66 13.43
N ARG A 468 13.40 -4.57 12.71
CA ARG A 468 12.75 -3.28 12.91
C ARG A 468 11.30 -3.33 12.40
N GLN A 469 10.37 -2.71 13.12
CA GLN A 469 8.96 -2.64 12.76
C GLN A 469 8.78 -1.69 11.58
N GLU A 470 8.24 -2.18 10.48
CA GLU A 470 7.78 -1.32 9.40
C GLU A 470 6.55 -0.54 9.88
N VAL A 471 6.64 0.77 9.89
CA VAL A 471 5.56 1.65 10.33
C VAL A 471 4.86 2.21 9.11
N TRP A 472 3.55 2.11 9.06
CA TRP A 472 2.76 2.58 7.92
C TRP A 472 1.71 3.57 8.39
N ASP A 473 1.63 4.72 7.72
CA ASP A 473 0.49 5.62 7.85
C ASP A 473 -0.67 5.10 7.01
N THR A 474 -1.33 4.06 7.50
CA THR A 474 -2.47 3.45 6.79
C THR A 474 -3.73 4.32 6.85
N ALA A 475 -3.71 5.42 7.62
CA ALA A 475 -4.90 6.20 7.94
C ALA A 475 -5.02 7.50 7.14
N ILE A 476 -3.90 8.10 6.71
CA ILE A 476 -3.90 9.42 6.06
C ILE A 476 -3.14 9.41 4.74
N THR A 477 -1.88 8.96 4.70
CA THR A 477 -1.03 9.08 3.50
C THR A 477 -0.78 7.76 2.76
N GLY A 478 -0.99 6.61 3.40
CA GLY A 478 -0.66 5.28 2.86
C GLY A 478 0.85 5.02 2.72
N GLN A 479 1.69 5.92 3.21
CA GLN A 479 3.14 5.84 3.05
C GLN A 479 3.79 4.94 4.11
N MET A 480 4.82 4.21 3.69
CA MET A 480 5.76 3.58 4.62
C MET A 480 6.57 4.68 5.30
N LEU A 481 6.46 4.77 6.61
CA LEU A 481 7.25 5.64 7.46
C LEU A 481 8.49 4.89 7.92
N PHE A 482 9.52 5.63 8.31
CA PHE A 482 10.74 5.03 8.82
C PHE A 482 10.45 4.26 10.11
N ASP A 483 11.18 3.17 10.34
CA ASP A 483 11.17 2.41 11.59
C ASP A 483 11.84 3.15 12.76
N ARG A 484 12.29 4.38 12.51
CA ARG A 484 12.96 5.26 13.47
C ARG A 484 12.29 6.63 13.47
N GLN A 485 12.10 7.19 14.66
CA GLN A 485 11.49 8.50 14.85
C GLN A 485 12.25 9.33 15.88
N GLY A 486 12.48 10.60 15.55
CA GLY A 486 12.93 11.59 16.51
C GLY A 486 11.78 12.46 17.01
N LEU A 487 11.65 12.61 18.32
CA LEU A 487 10.68 13.51 18.96
C LEU A 487 11.43 14.56 19.79
N GLY A 488 10.95 15.80 19.80
CA GLY A 488 11.60 16.92 20.47
C GLY A 488 12.77 17.50 19.69
N THR A 489 13.74 18.09 20.40
CA THR A 489 14.93 18.69 19.79
C THR A 489 15.99 17.62 19.60
N VAL A 490 16.02 16.99 18.41
CA VAL A 490 16.92 15.85 18.11
C VAL A 490 17.95 16.14 17.00
N LYS A 491 17.92 17.35 16.43
CA LYS A 491 18.78 17.71 15.30
C LYS A 491 20.18 18.08 15.81
N GLY A 492 21.20 17.40 15.30
CA GLY A 492 22.58 17.59 15.76
C GLY A 492 22.83 17.18 17.22
N MET A 493 21.87 16.57 17.92
CA MET A 493 22.06 16.13 19.30
C MET A 493 22.52 14.67 19.32
N PRO A 494 23.71 14.40 19.86
CA PRO A 494 24.19 13.03 19.97
C PRO A 494 23.69 12.35 21.26
N LEU A 495 23.49 11.04 21.16
CA LEU A 495 23.24 10.15 22.29
C LEU A 495 24.58 9.63 22.80
N ARG A 496 24.89 9.82 24.08
CA ARG A 496 26.07 9.23 24.70
C ARG A 496 25.75 7.84 25.26
N LEU A 497 26.55 6.86 24.89
CA LEU A 497 26.35 5.44 25.26
C LEU A 497 27.33 4.95 26.33
N THR A 498 28.46 5.62 26.53
CA THR A 498 29.45 5.24 27.55
C THR A 498 29.98 6.44 28.34
N PRO A 499 30.50 6.20 29.57
CA PRO A 499 31.32 7.18 30.27
C PRO A 499 32.54 7.60 29.45
N MET A 500 33.08 8.78 29.77
CA MET A 500 34.23 9.35 29.07
C MET A 500 35.42 8.93 29.89
N ALA A 501 36.03 7.82 29.50
CA ALA A 501 37.36 7.47 29.93
C ALA A 501 38.38 8.23 29.06
N ASP A 502 39.63 8.32 29.52
CA ASP A 502 40.73 8.80 28.69
C ASP A 502 40.82 7.91 27.43
N GLY A 503 40.66 8.50 26.24
CA GLY A 503 40.67 7.74 24.99
C GLY A 503 40.00 8.43 23.82
N PRO A 504 40.20 7.92 22.59
CA PRO A 504 39.65 8.50 21.38
C PRO A 504 38.11 8.39 21.35
N LEU A 505 37.45 9.43 20.85
CA LEU A 505 36.00 9.46 20.68
C LEU A 505 35.56 8.63 19.48
N THR A 506 34.59 7.75 19.69
CA THR A 506 33.95 6.97 18.62
C THR A 506 32.51 7.47 18.38
N LEU A 507 32.16 7.69 17.12
CA LEU A 507 30.83 8.11 16.68
C LEU A 507 30.20 7.03 15.77
N CYS A 508 28.99 6.60 16.11
CA CYS A 508 28.19 5.65 15.34
C CYS A 508 26.95 6.32 14.72
N ILE A 509 26.55 5.89 13.52
CA ILE A 509 25.34 6.40 12.84
C ILE A 509 24.05 5.68 13.28
N GLY A 510 23.80 5.61 14.59
CA GLY A 510 22.50 5.21 15.13
C GLY A 510 22.61 4.56 16.50
N VAL A 511 21.50 4.47 17.22
CA VAL A 511 21.46 3.83 18.55
C VAL A 511 21.83 2.36 18.44
N GLU A 512 21.27 1.63 17.47
CA GLU A 512 21.57 0.22 17.22
C GLU A 512 23.06 -0.03 16.95
N LEU A 513 23.66 0.74 16.04
CA LEU A 513 25.09 0.65 15.73
C LEU A 513 25.96 1.00 16.93
N GLY A 514 25.54 1.99 17.72
CA GLY A 514 26.21 2.32 18.96
C GLY A 514 26.12 1.18 19.98
N LEU A 515 24.97 0.53 20.13
CA LEU A 515 24.84 -0.65 21.00
C LEU A 515 25.69 -1.82 20.50
N TYR A 516 25.73 -2.07 19.19
CA TYR A 516 26.61 -3.07 18.63
C TYR A 516 28.09 -2.75 18.89
N ALA A 517 28.51 -1.50 18.67
CA ALA A 517 29.88 -1.07 18.96
C ALA A 517 30.21 -1.17 20.45
N LEU A 518 29.25 -0.88 21.33
CA LEU A 518 29.37 -1.07 22.78
C LEU A 518 29.60 -2.54 23.14
N ALA A 519 28.82 -3.45 22.56
CA ALA A 519 28.97 -4.89 22.76
C ALA A 519 30.36 -5.40 22.34
N GLN A 520 30.91 -4.83 21.26
CA GLN A 520 32.21 -5.21 20.73
C GLN A 520 33.38 -4.54 21.49
N ARG A 521 33.20 -3.32 22.01
CA ARG A 521 34.26 -2.47 22.57
C ARG A 521 33.77 -1.67 23.80
N GLY A 522 33.57 -2.37 24.92
CA GLY A 522 32.99 -1.82 26.16
C GLY A 522 33.78 -0.71 26.90
N ALA A 523 34.87 -0.17 26.35
CA ALA A 523 35.74 0.78 27.04
C ALA A 523 35.92 2.14 26.33
N ALA A 524 35.49 2.31 25.08
CA ALA A 524 35.68 3.56 24.34
C ALA A 524 34.55 4.56 24.62
N PRO A 525 34.84 5.88 24.73
CA PRO A 525 33.82 6.92 24.69
C PRO A 525 33.04 6.83 23.37
N LEU A 526 31.74 6.57 23.47
CA LEU A 526 30.90 6.25 22.33
C LEU A 526 29.66 7.13 22.29
N TRP A 527 29.42 7.73 21.13
CA TRP A 527 28.21 8.49 20.87
C TRP A 527 27.53 8.03 19.59
N ALA A 528 26.21 8.14 19.56
CA ALA A 528 25.37 7.77 18.45
C ALA A 528 24.62 8.98 17.88
N ALA A 529 24.57 9.08 16.56
CA ALA A 529 23.80 10.07 15.81
C ALA A 529 22.79 9.35 14.92
N ARG A 530 21.61 9.94 14.68
CA ARG A 530 20.57 9.26 13.89
C ARG A 530 20.95 9.00 12.42
N SER A 531 21.83 9.83 11.86
CA SER A 531 22.25 9.77 10.46
C SER A 531 23.51 10.61 10.21
N LEU A 532 24.13 10.46 9.03
CA LEU A 532 25.23 11.33 8.58
C LEU A 532 24.84 12.81 8.53
N HIS A 533 23.59 13.12 8.17
CA HIS A 533 23.10 14.50 8.20
C HIS A 533 23.03 15.05 9.62
N ALA A 534 22.64 14.24 10.61
CA ALA A 534 22.70 14.65 12.01
C ALA A 534 24.15 14.83 12.48
N ALA A 535 25.06 13.94 12.09
CA ALA A 535 26.49 14.07 12.39
C ALA A 535 27.11 15.34 11.81
N ALA A 536 26.66 15.76 10.62
CA ALA A 536 27.08 17.01 9.98
C ALA A 536 26.54 18.29 10.64
N GLU A 537 25.71 18.17 11.68
CA GLU A 537 25.17 19.30 12.44
C GLU A 537 25.44 19.16 13.94
N MET A 538 26.23 18.17 14.33
CA MET A 538 26.52 17.90 15.73
C MET A 538 27.46 18.94 16.34
N SER A 539 27.19 19.29 17.60
CA SER A 539 28.16 20.00 18.42
C SER A 539 28.91 19.00 19.30
N LEU A 540 30.24 19.05 19.23
CA LEU A 540 31.14 18.27 20.08
C LEU A 540 31.94 19.22 20.96
N PRO A 541 32.30 18.83 22.21
CA PRO A 541 33.15 19.64 23.07
C PRO A 541 34.46 20.04 22.37
N ASP A 542 34.98 21.23 22.67
CA ASP A 542 36.25 21.70 22.11
C ASP A 542 37.46 20.87 22.58
N THR A 543 37.30 20.13 23.68
CA THR A 543 38.30 19.16 24.19
C THR A 543 38.46 17.91 23.31
N VAL A 544 37.59 17.70 22.33
CA VAL A 544 37.67 16.55 21.41
C VAL A 544 38.65 16.87 20.29
N ASP A 545 39.75 16.13 20.21
CA ASP A 545 40.80 16.26 19.19
C ASP A 545 40.74 15.15 18.13
N ARG A 546 40.11 14.01 18.40
CA ARG A 546 39.99 12.86 17.48
C ARG A 546 38.58 12.29 17.42
N VAL A 547 38.17 11.90 16.21
CA VAL A 547 36.87 11.29 15.92
C VAL A 547 37.05 10.08 15.01
N VAL A 548 36.45 8.96 15.38
CA VAL A 548 36.29 7.79 14.50
C VAL A 548 34.81 7.67 14.12
N LEU A 549 34.49 7.81 12.83
CA LEU A 549 33.14 7.64 12.30
C LEU A 549 32.93 6.20 11.82
N CYS A 550 32.06 5.45 12.48
CA CYS A 550 31.80 4.04 12.18
C CYS A 550 30.60 3.86 11.23
N LEU A 551 30.83 3.18 10.10
CA LEU A 551 29.84 2.93 9.02
C LEU A 551 29.84 1.45 8.62
N TRP A 552 28.78 0.96 7.98
CA TRP A 552 28.86 -0.32 7.27
C TRP A 552 29.67 -0.20 5.98
N LYS A 553 30.24 -1.32 5.50
CA LYS A 553 31.22 -1.36 4.40
C LYS A 553 30.68 -0.80 3.07
N GLN A 554 29.37 -0.57 2.90
CA GLN A 554 28.76 -0.27 1.59
C GLN A 554 27.66 0.83 1.52
N ASP A 555 27.31 1.57 2.59
CA ASP A 555 25.99 2.25 2.61
C ASP A 555 25.99 3.78 2.81
N ALA A 556 27.13 4.47 2.77
CA ALA A 556 27.16 5.92 2.97
C ALA A 556 27.18 6.68 1.63
N PRO A 557 26.16 7.51 1.32
CA PRO A 557 26.23 8.43 0.18
C PRO A 557 27.47 9.32 0.31
N PRO A 558 28.40 9.34 -0.67
CA PRO A 558 29.69 10.02 -0.54
C PRO A 558 29.56 11.49 -0.11
N GLN A 559 28.58 12.20 -0.68
CA GLN A 559 28.34 13.61 -0.36
C GLN A 559 27.91 13.85 1.10
N ALA A 560 27.14 12.94 1.68
CA ALA A 560 26.69 13.04 3.07
C ALA A 560 27.85 12.72 4.03
N LEU A 561 28.68 11.73 3.67
CA LEU A 561 29.89 11.38 4.39
C LEU A 561 30.89 12.54 4.41
N ASP A 562 31.19 13.11 3.25
CA ASP A 562 32.11 14.26 3.12
C ASP A 562 31.65 15.45 3.95
N ARG A 563 30.34 15.73 3.97
CA ARG A 563 29.78 16.81 4.78
C ARG A 563 29.98 16.55 6.28
N ALA A 564 29.70 15.32 6.73
CA ALA A 564 29.91 14.95 8.13
C ALA A 564 31.39 15.03 8.52
N VAL A 565 32.29 14.48 7.70
CA VAL A 565 33.75 14.52 7.95
C VAL A 565 34.27 15.95 8.04
N ARG A 566 33.89 16.82 7.09
CA ARG A 566 34.31 18.24 7.10
C ARG A 566 33.82 18.98 8.33
N HIS A 567 32.55 18.78 8.71
CA HIS A 567 31.98 19.41 9.90
C HIS A 567 32.67 18.95 11.18
N LEU A 568 32.83 17.62 11.33
CA LEU A 568 33.47 17.02 12.49
C LEU A 568 34.95 17.41 12.62
N ALA A 569 35.65 17.62 11.49
CA ALA A 569 37.03 18.11 11.49
C ALA A 569 37.17 19.52 12.08
N ASN A 570 36.08 20.29 12.19
CA ASN A 570 36.03 21.62 12.80
C ASN A 570 37.14 22.55 12.28
N GLY A 571 37.22 22.69 10.95
CA GLY A 571 38.26 23.50 10.30
C GLY A 571 39.68 22.95 10.46
N GLY A 572 39.84 21.63 10.67
CA GLY A 572 41.14 20.96 10.82
C GLY A 572 41.63 20.84 12.27
N LYS A 573 40.86 21.33 13.25
CA LYS A 573 41.18 21.20 14.68
C LYS A 573 41.05 19.76 15.20
N ARG A 574 40.31 18.90 14.50
CA ARG A 574 40.09 17.50 14.88
C ARG A 574 40.53 16.54 13.79
N ALA A 575 41.23 15.47 14.16
CA ALA A 575 41.50 14.36 13.27
C ALA A 575 40.24 13.50 13.13
N VAL A 576 39.77 13.30 11.89
CA VAL A 576 38.60 12.47 11.60
C VAL A 576 39.04 11.27 10.77
N SER A 577 38.69 10.07 11.24
CA SER A 577 38.89 8.82 10.52
C SER A 577 37.55 8.11 10.31
N VAL A 578 37.46 7.31 9.26
CA VAL A 578 36.28 6.49 8.96
C VAL A 578 36.65 5.03 9.17
N ALA A 579 35.86 4.33 9.97
CA ALA A 579 36.03 2.90 10.22
C ALA A 579 34.80 2.15 9.69
N HIS A 580 35.03 0.99 9.09
CA HIS A 580 33.94 0.11 8.68
C HIS A 580 33.70 -0.96 9.74
N VAL A 581 32.46 -1.02 10.24
CA VAL A 581 32.00 -2.09 11.13
C VAL A 581 31.28 -3.17 10.32
N PRO A 582 31.36 -4.45 10.71
CA PRO A 582 30.56 -5.50 10.07
C PRO A 582 29.06 -5.30 10.36
N ILE A 583 28.22 -5.77 9.44
CA ILE A 583 26.77 -5.80 9.64
C ILE A 583 26.43 -6.98 10.56
N PRO A 584 25.79 -6.77 11.72
CA PRO A 584 25.39 -7.86 12.58
C PRO A 584 24.33 -8.75 11.90
N PRO A 585 24.31 -10.07 12.17
CA PRO A 585 23.27 -10.95 11.64
C PRO A 585 21.86 -10.46 11.98
N GLY A 586 20.98 -10.35 10.98
CA GLY A 586 19.60 -9.88 11.17
C GLY A 586 19.41 -8.36 11.19
N VAL A 587 20.49 -7.59 11.17
CA VAL A 587 20.44 -6.13 11.04
C VAL A 587 20.45 -5.75 9.56
N LYS A 588 19.39 -5.10 9.09
CA LYS A 588 19.35 -4.55 7.73
C LYS A 588 20.18 -3.26 7.66
N PRO A 589 20.84 -2.96 6.52
CA PRO A 589 21.53 -1.70 6.27
C PRO A 589 20.69 -0.42 6.50
#